data_AF-A0A0F8Y481-F1
#
_entry.id   AF-A0A0F8Y481-F1
#
_cell.length_a   1.000
_cell.length_b   1.000
_cell.length_c   1.000
_cell.angle_alpha   90.00
_cell.angle_beta   90.00
_cell.angle_gamma   90.00
#
_symmetry.space_group_name_H-M   'P 1'
#
loop_
_entity.id
_entity.type
_entity.pdbx_description
1 polymer ?
#
loop_
_entity_poly.entity_id
_entity_poly.type
_entity_poly.pdbx_seq_one_letter_code
_entity_poly.pdbx_strand_id
1 'polypeptide(L)'
;PKMMITTGSVSQKNYSKTPTGIKAEFHHSAGVVVVEIQDRGVFHMRSCVADSKGTICDLDKWYSPNGVKPTGRWPALITGDEHALFADPALKAATYTDVASMVAIGRPKVIVRHDILDSYAVSHWHKHNVLTRYVKSLKGFDSLTEEMRLTYKHVDDTTPPNTQNLIVASNHDDHVWRWMNEVEWRNDLPNAQIYHELWAEILAAAEWDPSYGAKEPESPFALWASKRMTSNTRFLKRDDVETIMGIIVSLHGDKGPNGARGSLVNLSKMGVRAVIGHTHTPGIEKGCYQVGVLTGTLSYARGSPSSWLPCNCILQPNGKRQLVPIINGRFNA
;
A
#
# COMPACT_ATOMS: atom_id res chain seq x y z
N PRO A 1 -3.75 2.01 -20.79
CA PRO A 1 -4.81 1.73 -19.78
C PRO A 1 -6.11 2.46 -20.17
N LYS A 2 -7.29 1.93 -19.83
CA LYS A 2 -8.55 2.67 -19.94
C LYS A 2 -8.83 3.31 -18.58
N MET A 3 -8.83 4.64 -18.48
CA MET A 3 -9.05 5.39 -17.24
C MET A 3 -10.16 6.42 -17.45
N MET A 4 -10.97 6.66 -16.41
CA MET A 4 -11.97 7.71 -16.37
C MET A 4 -11.63 8.67 -15.23
N ILE A 5 -11.39 9.94 -15.56
CA ILE A 5 -11.03 10.99 -14.60
C ILE A 5 -11.86 12.23 -14.96
N THR A 6 -12.36 12.92 -13.94
CA THR A 6 -13.06 14.20 -14.11
C THR A 6 -12.60 15.17 -13.02
N THR A 7 -12.43 16.43 -13.39
CA THR A 7 -12.25 17.55 -12.44
C THR A 7 -13.60 18.06 -11.91
N GLY A 8 -14.71 17.52 -12.40
CA GLY A 8 -16.04 18.03 -12.10
C GLY A 8 -16.27 19.41 -12.72
N SER A 9 -16.68 20.38 -11.89
CA SER A 9 -16.90 21.76 -12.30
C SER A 9 -16.04 22.71 -11.47
N VAL A 10 -15.60 23.81 -12.08
CA VAL A 10 -14.88 24.87 -11.38
C VAL A 10 -15.90 25.80 -10.72
N SER A 11 -15.92 25.82 -9.39
CA SER A 11 -16.82 26.66 -8.61
C SER A 11 -16.14 27.21 -7.37
N GLN A 12 -16.68 28.29 -6.80
CA GLN A 12 -16.24 28.80 -5.50
C GLN A 12 -17.00 28.09 -4.37
N LYS A 13 -16.35 27.92 -3.20
CA LYS A 13 -17.02 27.37 -2.03
C LYS A 13 -18.16 28.29 -1.60
N ASN A 14 -19.39 27.79 -1.67
CA ASN A 14 -20.57 28.48 -1.19
C ASN A 14 -21.56 27.42 -0.69
N TYR A 15 -21.60 27.20 0.62
CA TYR A 15 -22.37 26.11 1.24
C TYR A 15 -23.18 26.60 2.44
N SER A 16 -24.32 25.96 2.68
CA SER A 16 -25.16 26.24 3.86
C SER A 16 -24.51 25.69 5.14
N LYS A 17 -24.84 26.26 6.31
CA LYS A 17 -24.37 25.78 7.62
C LYS A 17 -25.07 24.50 8.11
N THR A 18 -25.63 23.71 7.19
CA THR A 18 -26.24 22.42 7.49
C THR A 18 -25.16 21.33 7.58
N PRO A 19 -25.41 20.18 8.24
CA PRO A 19 -24.46 19.07 8.25
C PRO A 19 -24.01 18.63 6.84
N THR A 20 -24.91 18.68 5.86
CA THR A 20 -24.60 18.36 4.45
C THR A 20 -23.70 19.42 3.82
N GLY A 21 -23.97 20.71 4.07
CA GLY A 21 -23.15 21.80 3.57
C GLY A 21 -21.73 21.79 4.14
N ILE A 22 -21.58 21.52 5.45
CA ILE A 22 -20.26 21.37 6.09
C ILE A 22 -19.47 20.20 5.49
N LYS A 23 -20.10 19.05 5.25
CA LYS A 23 -19.46 17.90 4.58
C LYS A 23 -19.05 18.25 3.15
N ALA A 24 -19.91 18.93 2.40
CA ALA A 24 -19.61 19.34 1.02
C ALA A 24 -18.44 20.33 0.98
N GLU A 25 -18.41 21.31 1.90
CA GLU A 25 -17.33 22.28 2.02
C GLU A 25 -15.98 21.62 2.34
N PHE A 26 -15.98 20.63 3.24
CA PHE A 26 -14.79 19.86 3.60
C PHE A 26 -14.22 19.08 2.40
N HIS A 27 -15.09 18.52 1.56
CA HIS A 27 -14.69 17.74 0.38
C HIS A 27 -14.46 18.58 -0.89
N HIS A 28 -14.93 19.83 -0.94
CA HIS A 28 -14.67 20.72 -2.07
C HIS A 28 -13.17 21.07 -2.13
N SER A 29 -12.53 20.65 -3.22
CA SER A 29 -11.16 21.01 -3.58
C SER A 29 -11.07 21.58 -4.99
N ALA A 30 -10.24 22.61 -5.16
CA ALA A 30 -9.76 23.03 -6.49
C ALA A 30 -8.59 22.14 -6.91
N GLY A 31 -8.47 21.86 -8.21
CA GLY A 31 -7.40 21.01 -8.73
C GLY A 31 -7.37 21.00 -10.25
N VAL A 32 -6.42 20.24 -10.78
CA VAL A 32 -6.20 20.05 -12.21
C VAL A 32 -5.96 18.57 -12.49
N VAL A 33 -6.16 18.18 -13.75
CA VAL A 33 -5.68 16.89 -14.25
C VAL A 33 -4.50 17.18 -15.17
N VAL A 34 -3.35 16.59 -14.85
CA VAL A 34 -2.17 16.60 -15.71
C VAL A 34 -2.27 15.42 -16.65
N VAL A 35 -2.06 15.67 -17.94
CA VAL A 35 -2.02 14.66 -19.00
C VAL A 35 -0.69 14.80 -19.74
N GLU A 36 0.14 13.78 -19.69
CA GLU A 36 1.37 13.69 -20.47
C GLU A 36 1.21 12.61 -21.53
N ILE A 37 1.43 12.99 -22.79
CA ILE A 37 1.38 12.06 -23.93
C ILE A 37 2.82 11.61 -24.17
N GLN A 38 3.09 10.33 -23.93
CA GLN A 38 4.42 9.76 -24.16
C GLN A 38 4.57 9.38 -25.64
N ASP A 39 3.63 8.59 -26.16
CA ASP A 39 3.62 8.11 -27.53
C ASP A 39 2.21 7.62 -27.94
N ARG A 40 2.10 6.98 -29.11
CA ARG A 40 0.84 6.46 -29.63
C ARG A 40 0.34 5.29 -28.75
N GLY A 41 -0.52 5.62 -27.80
CA GLY A 41 -1.23 4.65 -26.95
C GLY A 41 -0.79 4.64 -25.50
N VAL A 42 0.29 5.36 -25.15
CA VAL A 42 0.75 5.54 -23.77
C VAL A 42 0.60 7.01 -23.36
N PHE A 43 -0.17 7.22 -22.29
CA PHE A 43 -0.36 8.51 -21.65
C PHE A 43 -0.32 8.32 -20.14
N HIS A 44 0.15 9.35 -19.44
CA HIS A 44 0.17 9.40 -17.99
C HIS A 44 -0.81 10.47 -17.54
N MET A 45 -1.71 10.09 -16.65
CA MET A 45 -2.73 10.99 -16.12
C MET A 45 -2.73 10.96 -14.60
N ARG A 46 -2.79 12.13 -13.99
CA ARG A 46 -2.82 12.29 -12.54
C ARG A 46 -3.59 13.53 -12.14
N SER A 47 -4.37 13.40 -11.06
CA SER A 47 -5.10 14.52 -10.48
C SER A 47 -4.24 15.21 -9.43
N CYS A 48 -4.09 16.53 -9.54
CA CYS A 48 -3.32 17.35 -8.62
C CYS A 48 -4.25 18.34 -7.92
N VAL A 49 -4.26 18.32 -6.59
CA VAL A 49 -5.13 19.17 -5.79
C VAL A 49 -4.37 20.42 -5.35
N ALA A 50 -5.00 21.58 -5.49
CA ALA A 50 -4.45 22.84 -5.02
C ALA A 50 -4.55 22.96 -3.49
N ASP A 51 -3.56 23.60 -2.87
CA ASP A 51 -3.65 24.05 -1.49
C ASP A 51 -4.44 25.36 -1.35
N SER A 52 -4.58 25.85 -0.12
CA SER A 52 -5.33 27.10 0.16
C SER A 52 -4.69 28.34 -0.45
N LYS A 53 -3.43 28.27 -0.90
CA LYS A 53 -2.71 29.36 -1.56
C LYS A 53 -2.75 29.23 -3.09
N GLY A 54 -3.50 28.27 -3.61
CA GLY A 54 -3.57 28.00 -5.06
C GLY A 54 -2.30 27.34 -5.61
N THR A 55 -1.44 26.81 -4.74
CA THR A 55 -0.27 26.03 -5.16
C THR A 55 -0.70 24.63 -5.56
N ILE A 56 -0.09 24.10 -6.62
CA ILE A 56 -0.26 22.72 -7.07
C ILE A 56 1.10 22.02 -7.06
N CYS A 57 1.16 20.82 -6.51
CA CYS A 57 2.35 19.96 -6.64
C CYS A 57 2.06 18.86 -7.65
N ASP A 58 3.05 18.59 -8.50
CA ASP A 58 3.04 17.51 -9.46
C ASP A 58 4.40 16.84 -9.49
N LEU A 59 4.48 15.58 -9.05
CA LEU A 59 5.71 14.82 -8.87
C LEU A 59 6.73 15.62 -8.02
N ASP A 60 7.83 16.06 -8.63
CA ASP A 60 8.91 16.84 -8.01
C ASP A 60 8.80 18.35 -8.24
N LYS A 61 7.72 18.82 -8.86
CA LYS A 61 7.51 20.24 -9.20
C LYS A 61 6.38 20.85 -8.40
N TRP A 62 6.62 22.07 -7.96
CA TRP A 62 5.72 22.94 -7.21
C TRP A 62 5.38 24.13 -8.09
N TYR A 63 4.10 24.27 -8.45
CA TYR A 63 3.56 25.32 -9.30
C TYR A 63 2.82 26.35 -8.45
N SER A 64 3.13 27.63 -8.67
CA SER A 64 2.49 28.76 -7.99
C SER A 64 2.36 29.95 -8.95
N PRO A 65 1.58 31.00 -8.60
CA PRO A 65 1.54 32.24 -9.39
C PRO A 65 2.91 32.90 -9.60
N ASN A 66 3.87 32.62 -8.72
CA ASN A 66 5.22 33.18 -8.76
C ASN A 66 6.23 32.31 -9.53
N GLY A 67 5.77 31.23 -10.17
CA GLY A 67 6.60 30.32 -10.96
C GLY A 67 6.67 28.90 -10.40
N VAL A 68 7.63 28.14 -10.94
CA VAL A 68 7.84 26.72 -10.67
C VAL A 68 9.13 26.51 -9.88
N LYS A 69 9.08 25.66 -8.85
CA LYS A 69 10.26 25.25 -8.08
C LYS A 69 10.21 23.76 -7.76
N PRO A 70 11.33 23.11 -7.38
CA PRO A 70 11.31 21.74 -6.90
C PRO A 70 10.51 21.59 -5.59
N THR A 71 9.83 20.46 -5.39
CA THR A 71 9.12 20.15 -4.13
C THR A 71 10.08 19.88 -2.98
N GLY A 72 11.31 19.45 -3.27
CA GLY A 72 12.21 18.85 -2.29
C GLY A 72 11.79 17.41 -1.95
N ARG A 73 12.19 16.92 -0.77
CA ARG A 73 11.87 15.56 -0.32
C ARG A 73 10.37 15.38 -0.10
N TRP A 74 9.79 14.31 -0.63
CA TRP A 74 8.40 13.94 -0.33
C TRP A 74 8.25 13.53 1.13
N PRO A 75 7.24 14.05 1.86
CA PRO A 75 6.88 13.55 3.18
C PRO A 75 6.71 12.03 3.23
N ALA A 76 6.00 11.46 2.25
CA ALA A 76 5.87 10.01 2.12
C ALA A 76 5.64 9.57 0.67
N LEU A 77 6.10 8.36 0.36
CA LEU A 77 5.66 7.57 -0.79
C LEU A 77 4.86 6.39 -0.24
N ILE A 78 3.57 6.30 -0.57
CA ILE A 78 2.72 5.16 -0.23
C ILE A 78 2.65 4.27 -1.45
N THR A 79 3.14 3.04 -1.34
CA THR A 79 3.26 2.12 -2.47
C THR A 79 1.97 1.35 -2.67
N GLY A 80 1.69 0.96 -3.92
CA GLY A 80 0.68 -0.07 -4.20
C GLY A 80 1.02 -1.37 -3.48
N ASP A 81 0.02 -2.26 -3.36
CA ASP A 81 0.17 -3.58 -2.76
C ASP A 81 1.36 -4.32 -3.42
N GLU A 82 2.43 -4.59 -2.66
CA GLU A 82 3.73 -4.91 -3.24
C GLU A 82 3.89 -6.38 -3.63
N HIS A 83 3.36 -7.29 -2.82
CA HIS A 83 3.47 -8.74 -2.94
C HIS A 83 4.86 -9.15 -3.42
N ALA A 84 5.88 -8.97 -2.58
CA ALA A 84 7.29 -9.00 -2.99
C ALA A 84 7.68 -10.26 -3.80
N LEU A 85 7.04 -11.41 -3.52
CA LEU A 85 7.22 -12.66 -4.26
C LEU A 85 6.88 -12.55 -5.76
N PHE A 86 5.91 -11.70 -6.10
CA PHE A 86 5.38 -11.48 -7.45
C PHE A 86 5.67 -10.07 -7.98
N ALA A 87 6.61 -9.35 -7.35
CA ALA A 87 7.00 -8.01 -7.76
C ALA A 87 7.41 -7.98 -9.24
N ASP A 88 6.81 -7.07 -10.01
CA ASP A 88 7.16 -6.90 -11.41
C ASP A 88 8.48 -6.10 -11.52
N PRO A 89 9.50 -6.60 -12.24
CA PRO A 89 10.79 -5.91 -12.34
C PRO A 89 10.71 -4.49 -12.90
N ALA A 90 9.81 -4.21 -13.84
CA ALA A 90 9.65 -2.88 -14.42
C ALA A 90 8.96 -1.92 -13.45
N LEU A 91 7.97 -2.41 -12.67
CA LEU A 91 7.33 -1.62 -11.61
C LEU A 91 8.28 -1.35 -10.44
N LYS A 92 9.09 -2.35 -10.07
CA LYS A 92 10.17 -2.22 -9.09
C LYS A 92 11.22 -1.21 -9.55
N ALA A 93 11.62 -1.24 -10.82
CA ALA A 93 12.55 -0.26 -11.39
C ALA A 93 11.98 1.16 -11.34
N ALA A 94 10.75 1.35 -11.85
CA ALA A 94 10.07 2.65 -11.85
C ALA A 94 9.89 3.22 -10.44
N THR A 95 9.59 2.36 -9.46
CA THR A 95 9.37 2.78 -8.08
C THR A 95 10.68 3.02 -7.36
N TYR A 96 11.64 2.08 -7.45
CA TYR A 96 12.77 1.98 -6.52
C TYR A 96 14.17 2.10 -7.11
N THR A 97 14.48 1.37 -8.19
CA THR A 97 15.88 1.08 -8.54
C THR A 97 16.39 1.83 -9.77
N ASP A 98 15.51 2.35 -10.61
CA ASP A 98 15.92 3.18 -11.74
C ASP A 98 16.51 4.51 -11.25
N VAL A 99 17.44 5.09 -12.02
CA VAL A 99 18.06 6.40 -11.72
C VAL A 99 17.04 7.55 -11.75
N ALA A 100 15.96 7.38 -12.52
CA ALA A 100 14.81 8.28 -12.58
C ALA A 100 13.60 7.71 -11.82
N SER A 101 13.81 6.74 -10.91
CA SER A 101 12.72 6.16 -10.12
C SER A 101 12.05 7.18 -9.20
N MET A 102 10.85 6.82 -8.73
CA MET A 102 10.10 7.65 -7.78
C MET A 102 10.90 7.97 -6.51
N VAL A 103 11.60 7.01 -5.90
CA VAL A 103 12.48 7.30 -4.74
C VAL A 103 13.70 8.15 -5.11
N ALA A 104 14.28 7.99 -6.30
CA ALA A 104 15.44 8.79 -6.72
C ALA A 104 15.06 10.27 -6.87
N ILE A 105 13.92 10.55 -7.51
CA ILE A 105 13.42 11.90 -7.73
C ILE A 105 12.86 12.50 -6.43
N GLY A 106 11.97 11.75 -5.77
CA GLY A 106 11.20 12.24 -4.63
C GLY A 106 11.93 12.20 -3.29
N ARG A 107 12.97 11.35 -3.16
CA ARG A 107 13.74 11.13 -1.93
C ARG A 107 12.85 11.11 -0.68
N PRO A 108 11.83 10.23 -0.64
CA PRO A 108 10.81 10.24 0.41
C PRO A 108 11.44 10.15 1.80
N LYS A 109 10.81 10.78 2.79
CA LYS A 109 11.19 10.61 4.20
C LYS A 109 10.71 9.27 4.74
N VAL A 110 9.51 8.86 4.32
CA VAL A 110 8.86 7.62 4.72
C VAL A 110 8.36 6.88 3.48
N ILE A 111 8.57 5.57 3.42
CA ILE A 111 7.90 4.67 2.47
C ILE A 111 6.87 3.86 3.25
N VAL A 112 5.60 3.99 2.88
CA VAL A 112 4.50 3.22 3.47
C VAL A 112 4.17 2.07 2.54
N ARG A 113 4.26 0.83 3.04
CA ARG A 113 4.20 -0.39 2.24
C ARG A 113 2.98 -1.22 2.61
N HIS A 114 2.16 -1.55 1.61
CA HIS A 114 1.00 -2.43 1.74
C HIS A 114 1.28 -3.81 1.14
N ASP A 115 0.67 -4.88 1.71
CA ASP A 115 0.75 -6.27 1.22
C ASP A 115 2.18 -6.70 0.83
N ILE A 116 3.18 -6.41 1.67
CA ILE A 116 4.58 -6.67 1.30
C ILE A 116 4.86 -8.17 1.21
N LEU A 117 4.34 -8.94 2.17
CA LEU A 117 4.37 -10.41 2.19
C LEU A 117 3.11 -10.91 1.48
N ASP A 118 3.23 -11.85 0.52
CA ASP A 118 2.05 -12.46 -0.13
C ASP A 118 1.44 -13.57 0.75
N SER A 119 2.25 -14.19 1.60
CA SER A 119 1.92 -15.43 2.30
C SER A 119 1.48 -16.51 1.32
N TYR A 120 2.03 -16.50 0.10
CA TYR A 120 1.66 -17.39 -0.97
C TYR A 120 1.88 -18.84 -0.53
N ALA A 121 3.01 -19.13 0.11
CA ALA A 121 3.40 -20.46 0.56
C ALA A 121 2.30 -21.13 1.38
N VAL A 122 1.76 -20.39 2.34
CA VAL A 122 0.81 -20.88 3.36
C VAL A 122 -0.62 -20.37 3.19
N SER A 123 -0.92 -19.73 2.06
CA SER A 123 -2.22 -19.12 1.79
C SER A 123 -3.37 -20.11 1.95
N HIS A 124 -4.33 -19.75 2.81
CA HIS A 124 -5.50 -20.58 3.13
C HIS A 124 -6.39 -20.86 1.91
N TRP A 125 -6.38 -19.97 0.90
CA TRP A 125 -7.08 -20.18 -0.38
C TRP A 125 -6.57 -21.40 -1.14
N HIS A 126 -5.33 -21.83 -0.91
CA HIS A 126 -4.70 -22.95 -1.59
C HIS A 126 -4.74 -24.25 -0.78
N LYS A 127 -5.17 -24.22 0.49
CA LYS A 127 -5.11 -25.36 1.44
C LYS A 127 -5.72 -26.65 0.89
N HIS A 128 -6.88 -26.54 0.23
CA HIS A 128 -7.63 -27.67 -0.32
C HIS A 128 -7.41 -27.89 -1.82
N ASN A 129 -6.57 -27.09 -2.47
CA ASN A 129 -6.26 -27.25 -3.89
C ASN A 129 -4.97 -28.08 -4.07
N VAL A 130 -5.14 -29.39 -4.25
CA VAL A 130 -4.02 -30.35 -4.38
C VAL A 130 -3.09 -30.00 -5.54
N LEU A 131 -3.65 -29.62 -6.70
CA LEU A 131 -2.84 -29.27 -7.87
C LEU A 131 -1.96 -28.05 -7.60
N THR A 132 -2.53 -26.98 -7.04
CA THR A 132 -1.76 -25.78 -6.69
C THR A 132 -0.67 -26.09 -5.68
N ARG A 133 -0.97 -26.89 -4.64
CA ARG A 133 0.03 -27.29 -3.63
C ARG A 133 1.16 -28.12 -4.24
N TYR A 134 0.83 -29.10 -5.07
CA TYR A 134 1.82 -29.91 -5.78
C TYR A 134 2.75 -29.05 -6.64
N VAL A 135 2.18 -28.14 -7.45
CA VAL A 135 2.97 -27.25 -8.31
C VAL A 135 3.84 -26.30 -7.49
N LYS A 136 3.35 -25.76 -6.36
CA LYS A 136 4.16 -24.95 -5.45
C LYS A 136 5.37 -25.72 -4.94
N SER A 137 5.16 -26.95 -4.48
CA SER A 137 6.23 -27.80 -3.96
C SER A 137 7.28 -28.11 -5.02
N LEU A 138 6.86 -28.45 -6.24
CA LEU A 138 7.79 -28.64 -7.37
C LEU A 138 8.61 -27.39 -7.72
N LYS A 139 8.13 -26.20 -7.35
CA LYS A 139 8.76 -24.91 -7.69
C LYS A 139 9.39 -24.23 -6.48
N GLY A 140 9.35 -24.82 -5.28
CA GLY A 140 9.85 -24.24 -4.05
C GLY A 140 9.04 -23.04 -3.54
N PHE A 141 7.78 -22.88 -3.97
CA PHE A 141 6.87 -21.83 -3.50
C PHE A 141 6.04 -22.28 -2.28
N ASP A 142 6.40 -23.38 -1.64
CA ASP A 142 5.77 -23.91 -0.43
C ASP A 142 6.58 -23.64 0.84
N SER A 143 7.73 -22.94 0.75
CA SER A 143 8.52 -22.54 1.92
C SER A 143 8.18 -21.12 2.38
N LEU A 144 7.54 -21.01 3.54
CA LEU A 144 7.26 -19.73 4.20
C LEU A 144 8.55 -19.00 4.59
N THR A 145 9.58 -19.74 5.04
CA THR A 145 10.88 -19.18 5.41
C THR A 145 11.52 -18.45 4.23
N GLU A 146 11.55 -19.09 3.05
CA GLU A 146 12.12 -18.47 1.86
C GLU A 146 11.31 -17.26 1.38
N GLU A 147 9.98 -17.32 1.48
CA GLU A 147 9.11 -16.18 1.15
C GLU A 147 9.33 -14.99 2.08
N MET A 148 9.37 -15.22 3.40
CA MET A 148 9.67 -14.16 4.37
C MET A 148 11.08 -13.59 4.15
N ARG A 149 12.06 -14.46 3.85
CA ARG A 149 13.44 -14.04 3.54
C ARG A 149 13.52 -13.14 2.32
N LEU A 150 12.86 -13.54 1.24
CA LEU A 150 12.73 -12.74 0.03
C LEU A 150 12.09 -11.38 0.34
N THR A 151 11.03 -11.39 1.14
CA THR A 151 10.24 -10.20 1.45
C THR A 151 11.03 -9.14 2.23
N TYR A 152 11.68 -9.52 3.33
CA TYR A 152 12.47 -8.53 4.09
C TYR A 152 13.69 -8.04 3.31
N LYS A 153 14.34 -8.94 2.54
CA LYS A 153 15.45 -8.55 1.67
C LYS A 153 15.00 -7.58 0.59
N HIS A 154 13.81 -7.76 0.01
CA HIS A 154 13.23 -6.79 -0.92
C HIS A 154 13.06 -5.42 -0.27
N VAL A 155 12.57 -5.35 0.97
CA VAL A 155 12.47 -4.07 1.69
C VAL A 155 13.84 -3.45 1.91
N ASP A 156 14.81 -4.19 2.41
CA ASP A 156 16.18 -3.70 2.62
C ASP A 156 16.82 -3.19 1.31
N ASP A 157 16.72 -3.98 0.23
CA ASP A 157 17.28 -3.65 -1.09
C ASP A 157 16.56 -2.46 -1.76
N THR A 158 15.33 -2.13 -1.35
CA THR A 158 14.52 -1.04 -1.93
C THR A 158 14.33 0.15 -0.99
N THR A 159 15.08 0.22 0.10
CA THR A 159 15.03 1.34 1.04
C THR A 159 16.23 2.27 0.84
N PRO A 160 16.04 3.50 0.34
CA PRO A 160 17.14 4.45 0.21
C PRO A 160 17.67 4.92 1.56
N PRO A 161 18.91 5.45 1.62
CA PRO A 161 19.44 6.06 2.84
C PRO A 161 18.54 7.16 3.39
N ASN A 162 18.55 7.34 4.72
CA ASN A 162 17.76 8.36 5.42
C ASN A 162 16.24 8.27 5.18
N THR A 163 15.73 7.06 4.94
CA THR A 163 14.31 6.76 4.71
C THR A 163 13.83 5.75 5.74
N GLN A 164 12.65 5.97 6.30
CA GLN A 164 11.98 5.01 7.18
C GLN A 164 10.95 4.21 6.38
N ASN A 165 10.81 2.92 6.64
CA ASN A 165 9.66 2.14 6.18
C ASN A 165 8.59 2.03 7.27
N LEU A 166 7.34 2.12 6.84
CA LEU A 166 6.18 1.70 7.61
C LEU A 166 5.52 0.54 6.86
N ILE A 167 5.55 -0.65 7.46
CA ILE A 167 4.87 -1.83 6.90
C ILE A 167 3.48 -1.89 7.52
N VAL A 168 2.46 -1.75 6.67
CA VAL A 168 1.06 -1.70 7.08
C VAL A 168 0.53 -3.13 7.28
N ALA A 169 -0.03 -3.42 8.46
CA ALA A 169 -0.68 -4.71 8.71
C ALA A 169 -1.87 -4.95 7.77
N SER A 170 -1.86 -6.11 7.13
CA SER A 170 -2.74 -6.45 6.02
C SER A 170 -3.41 -7.81 6.16
N ASN A 171 -4.35 -8.13 5.27
CA ASN A 171 -4.95 -9.47 5.25
C ASN A 171 -3.96 -10.56 4.82
N HIS A 172 -2.85 -10.20 4.16
CA HIS A 172 -1.81 -11.16 3.81
C HIS A 172 -0.96 -11.55 5.02
N ASP A 173 -0.73 -10.65 5.98
CA ASP A 173 -0.14 -11.01 7.28
C ASP A 173 -1.01 -12.05 8.03
N ASP A 174 -2.34 -11.84 7.99
CA ASP A 174 -3.32 -12.72 8.65
C ASP A 174 -3.30 -14.16 8.10
N HIS A 175 -2.83 -14.38 6.86
CA HIS A 175 -2.70 -15.73 6.31
C HIS A 175 -1.69 -16.57 7.09
N VAL A 176 -0.58 -15.97 7.56
CA VAL A 176 0.41 -16.69 8.38
C VAL A 176 -0.20 -17.06 9.72
N TRP A 177 -0.87 -16.12 10.37
CA TRP A 177 -1.60 -16.39 11.61
C TRP A 177 -2.60 -17.53 11.46
N ARG A 178 -3.41 -17.49 10.40
CA ARG A 178 -4.39 -18.53 10.11
C ARG A 178 -3.75 -19.88 9.86
N TRP A 179 -2.67 -19.93 9.08
CA TRP A 179 -1.92 -21.16 8.86
C TRP A 179 -1.38 -21.72 10.17
N MET A 180 -0.75 -20.90 11.03
CA MET A 180 -0.20 -21.35 12.31
C MET A 180 -1.26 -21.95 13.25
N ASN A 181 -2.50 -21.42 13.22
CA ASN A 181 -3.59 -21.93 14.05
C ASN A 181 -4.27 -23.19 13.47
N GLU A 182 -4.22 -23.39 12.15
CA GLU A 182 -4.98 -24.45 11.49
C GLU A 182 -4.14 -25.63 10.96
N VAL A 183 -2.82 -25.47 10.83
CA VAL A 183 -1.97 -26.48 10.20
C VAL A 183 -1.69 -27.65 11.14
N GLU A 184 -1.77 -28.86 10.61
CA GLU A 184 -1.12 -30.02 11.23
C GLU A 184 0.31 -30.07 10.68
N TRP A 185 1.28 -29.54 11.45
CA TRP A 185 2.66 -29.33 10.99
C TRP A 185 3.34 -30.62 10.48
N ARG A 186 2.91 -31.81 10.97
CA ARG A 186 3.41 -33.11 10.48
C ARG A 186 3.09 -33.36 9.00
N ASN A 187 2.05 -32.69 8.50
CA ASN A 187 1.63 -32.73 7.10
C ASN A 187 2.21 -31.56 6.27
N ASP A 188 3.02 -30.70 6.88
CA ASP A 188 3.67 -29.53 6.26
C ASP A 188 5.14 -29.45 6.70
N LEU A 189 5.86 -30.56 6.49
CA LEU A 189 7.26 -30.71 6.89
C LEU A 189 8.20 -29.60 6.37
N PRO A 190 8.04 -29.06 5.14
CA PRO A 190 8.86 -27.95 4.68
C PRO A 190 8.79 -26.70 5.58
N ASN A 191 7.69 -26.51 6.30
CA ASN A 191 7.46 -25.36 7.18
C ASN A 191 7.47 -25.73 8.67
N ALA A 192 7.73 -26.99 9.04
CA ALA A 192 7.67 -27.44 10.43
C ALA A 192 8.65 -26.69 11.36
N GLN A 193 9.85 -26.37 10.87
CA GLN A 193 10.83 -25.63 11.66
C GLN A 193 10.35 -24.20 11.95
N ILE A 194 9.95 -23.45 10.92
CA ILE A 194 9.49 -22.06 11.09
C ILE A 194 8.20 -22.00 11.93
N TYR A 195 7.34 -23.01 11.82
CA TYR A 195 6.17 -23.16 12.70
C TYR A 195 6.58 -23.15 14.18
N HIS A 196 7.53 -24.01 14.57
CA HIS A 196 7.96 -24.11 15.97
C HIS A 196 8.73 -22.87 16.45
N GLU A 197 9.59 -22.30 15.60
CA GLU A 197 10.32 -21.07 15.91
C GLU A 197 9.35 -19.91 16.19
N LEU A 198 8.39 -19.68 15.30
CA LEU A 198 7.41 -18.61 15.46
C LEU A 198 6.50 -18.84 16.68
N TRP A 199 6.03 -20.07 16.91
CA TRP A 199 5.21 -20.36 18.09
C TRP A 199 5.95 -20.12 19.40
N ALA A 200 7.25 -20.47 19.48
CA ALA A 200 8.04 -20.19 20.67
C ALA A 200 8.11 -18.68 20.95
N GLU A 201 8.31 -17.85 19.92
CA GLU A 201 8.34 -16.39 20.07
C GLU A 201 6.97 -15.80 20.42
N ILE A 202 5.92 -16.26 19.76
CA ILE A 202 4.55 -15.82 19.99
C ILE A 202 4.10 -16.14 21.41
N LEU A 203 4.35 -17.36 21.90
CA LEU A 203 4.01 -17.75 23.27
C LEU A 203 4.80 -16.96 24.31
N ALA A 204 6.06 -16.63 24.01
CA ALA A 204 6.88 -15.79 24.89
C ALA A 204 6.40 -14.32 24.94
N ALA A 205 5.79 -13.83 23.85
CA ALA A 205 5.26 -12.48 23.74
C ALA A 205 3.76 -12.37 24.11
N ALA A 206 3.07 -13.48 24.31
CA ALA A 206 1.64 -13.51 24.61
C ALA A 206 1.36 -12.87 25.98
N GLU A 207 0.40 -11.93 26.00
CA GLU A 207 0.02 -11.21 27.21
C GLU A 207 -1.50 -11.11 27.35
N TRP A 208 -1.94 -10.85 28.58
CA TRP A 208 -3.33 -10.52 28.87
C TRP A 208 -3.50 -9.00 28.93
N ASP A 209 -4.40 -8.46 28.11
CA ASP A 209 -4.84 -7.08 28.18
C ASP A 209 -6.16 -7.00 28.98
N PRO A 210 -6.23 -6.22 30.07
CA PRO A 210 -7.45 -6.07 30.85
C PRO A 210 -8.67 -5.52 30.09
N SER A 211 -8.46 -4.86 28.94
CA SER A 211 -9.50 -4.22 28.14
C SER A 211 -10.04 -5.13 27.02
N TYR A 212 -9.20 -6.03 26.50
CA TYR A 212 -9.52 -6.82 25.29
C TYR A 212 -9.29 -8.34 25.46
N GLY A 213 -8.73 -8.78 26.58
CA GLY A 213 -8.46 -10.19 26.87
C GLY A 213 -7.10 -10.66 26.35
N ALA A 214 -7.04 -11.86 25.80
CA ALA A 214 -5.81 -12.38 25.20
C ALA A 214 -5.36 -11.47 24.06
N LYS A 215 -4.17 -10.88 24.20
CA LYS A 215 -3.62 -9.96 23.24
C LYS A 215 -2.65 -10.70 22.34
N GLU A 216 -2.96 -10.70 21.05
CA GLU A 216 -2.05 -11.24 20.04
C GLU A 216 -0.81 -10.34 19.94
N PRO A 217 0.40 -10.93 19.84
CA PRO A 217 1.62 -10.16 19.63
C PRO A 217 1.67 -9.54 18.23
N GLU A 218 2.80 -8.95 17.86
CA GLU A 218 3.05 -8.51 16.48
C GLU A 218 2.85 -9.66 15.46
N SER A 219 2.60 -9.33 14.19
CA SER A 219 2.42 -10.36 13.16
C SER A 219 3.64 -11.29 13.12
N PRO A 220 3.48 -12.59 12.79
CA PRO A 220 4.60 -13.53 12.79
C PRO A 220 5.72 -13.08 11.83
N PHE A 221 5.34 -12.43 10.72
CA PHE A 221 6.31 -11.81 9.82
C PHE A 221 7.07 -10.66 10.49
N ALA A 222 6.40 -9.76 11.21
CA ALA A 222 7.06 -8.66 11.92
C ALA A 222 8.05 -9.17 12.99
N LEU A 223 7.63 -10.15 13.81
CA LEU A 223 8.50 -10.78 14.82
C LEU A 223 9.76 -11.39 14.21
N TRP A 224 9.60 -12.08 13.07
CA TRP A 224 10.69 -12.76 12.40
C TRP A 224 11.61 -11.81 11.62
N ALA A 225 11.03 -10.86 10.89
CA ALA A 225 11.75 -9.96 9.99
C ALA A 225 12.47 -8.83 10.74
N SER A 226 11.87 -8.27 11.80
CA SER A 226 12.47 -7.17 12.58
C SER A 226 13.87 -7.48 13.13
N LYS A 227 14.14 -8.77 13.43
CA LYS A 227 15.44 -9.27 13.90
C LYS A 227 16.49 -9.42 12.80
N ARG A 228 16.08 -9.37 11.53
CA ARG A 228 16.91 -9.70 10.36
C ARG A 228 17.07 -8.54 9.38
N MET A 229 16.19 -7.55 9.44
CA MET A 229 16.22 -6.36 8.60
C MET A 229 17.34 -5.41 9.00
N THR A 230 17.91 -4.75 8.00
CA THR A 230 18.95 -3.73 8.18
C THR A 230 18.41 -2.32 7.95
N SER A 231 17.28 -2.19 7.25
CA SER A 231 16.60 -0.92 7.02
C SER A 231 15.85 -0.42 8.26
N ASN A 232 15.74 0.91 8.41
CA ASN A 232 14.92 1.53 9.45
C ASN A 232 13.44 1.27 9.17
N THR A 233 12.88 0.25 9.82
CA THR A 233 11.54 -0.26 9.52
C THR A 233 10.71 -0.39 10.79
N ARG A 234 9.47 0.09 10.73
CA ARG A 234 8.45 -0.17 11.75
C ARG A 234 7.30 -0.95 11.14
N PHE A 235 6.91 -2.01 11.83
CA PHE A 235 5.71 -2.78 11.52
C PHE A 235 4.54 -2.18 12.29
N LEU A 236 3.47 -1.83 11.59
CA LEU A 236 2.26 -1.32 12.20
C LEU A 236 1.33 -2.47 12.54
N LYS A 237 0.58 -2.34 13.63
CA LYS A 237 -0.47 -3.26 14.05
C LYS A 237 -1.83 -2.88 13.43
N ARG A 238 -2.80 -3.79 13.51
CA ARG A 238 -4.15 -3.57 12.97
C ARG A 238 -4.90 -2.41 13.64
N ASP A 239 -4.59 -2.13 14.90
CA ASP A 239 -5.17 -1.06 15.73
C ASP A 239 -4.34 0.23 15.76
N ASP A 240 -3.15 0.23 15.15
CA ASP A 240 -2.32 1.43 15.07
C ASP A 240 -2.98 2.49 14.17
N VAL A 241 -3.00 3.73 14.67
CA VAL A 241 -3.39 4.90 13.88
C VAL A 241 -2.15 5.73 13.59
N GLU A 242 -1.55 5.49 12.43
CA GLU A 242 -0.40 6.24 11.96
C GLU A 242 -0.83 7.35 11.02
N THR A 243 -0.34 8.57 11.27
CA THR A 243 -0.64 9.73 10.42
C THR A 243 0.61 10.44 9.96
N ILE A 244 0.62 10.84 8.69
CA ILE A 244 1.64 11.73 8.12
C ILE A 244 0.93 12.97 7.59
N MET A 245 1.27 14.14 8.11
CA MET A 245 0.60 15.41 7.78
C MET A 245 -0.92 15.39 7.98
N GLY A 246 -1.39 14.71 9.03
CA GLY A 246 -2.83 14.59 9.34
C GLY A 246 -3.61 13.68 8.39
N ILE A 247 -2.91 12.81 7.65
CA ILE A 247 -3.50 11.80 6.77
C ILE A 247 -3.16 10.43 7.34
N ILE A 248 -4.17 9.59 7.55
CA ILE A 248 -4.00 8.21 8.00
C ILE A 248 -3.34 7.39 6.89
N VAL A 249 -2.29 6.65 7.26
CA VAL A 249 -1.53 5.77 6.35
C VAL A 249 -1.40 4.34 6.90
N SER A 250 -1.93 4.04 8.08
CA SER A 250 -1.90 2.70 8.70
C SER A 250 -3.03 1.77 8.27
N LEU A 251 -3.96 2.23 7.43
CA LEU A 251 -5.11 1.42 7.03
C LEU A 251 -4.80 0.68 5.73
N HIS A 252 -4.73 -0.66 5.78
CA HIS A 252 -4.63 -1.44 4.55
C HIS A 252 -5.92 -1.35 3.70
N GLY A 253 -7.10 -1.40 4.33
CA GLY A 253 -8.39 -1.18 3.67
C GLY A 253 -9.25 -2.44 3.48
N ASP A 254 -8.80 -3.59 3.96
CA ASP A 254 -9.55 -4.86 4.01
C ASP A 254 -10.66 -4.83 5.09
N LYS A 255 -10.41 -4.11 6.18
CA LYS A 255 -11.37 -3.89 7.27
C LYS A 255 -12.02 -2.52 7.14
N GLY A 256 -13.33 -2.49 7.37
CA GLY A 256 -14.17 -1.31 7.41
C GLY A 256 -14.79 -1.09 8.79
N PRO A 257 -15.65 -0.06 8.92
CA PRO A 257 -16.31 0.27 10.18
C PRO A 257 -17.04 -0.95 10.78
N ASN A 258 -16.90 -1.12 12.09
CA ASN A 258 -17.54 -2.20 12.86
C ASN A 258 -17.22 -3.62 12.36
N GLY A 259 -16.00 -3.84 11.83
CA GLY A 259 -15.57 -5.15 11.35
C GLY A 259 -16.15 -5.56 9.99
N ALA A 260 -16.90 -4.67 9.31
CA ALA A 260 -17.36 -4.90 7.95
C ALA A 260 -16.18 -5.03 6.98
N ARG A 261 -16.43 -5.50 5.76
CA ARG A 261 -15.44 -5.44 4.68
C ARG A 261 -15.14 -3.98 4.33
N GLY A 262 -13.86 -3.63 4.30
CA GLY A 262 -13.40 -2.29 3.94
C GLY A 262 -13.62 -2.01 2.45
N SER A 263 -13.83 -0.73 2.15
CA SER A 263 -13.87 -0.22 0.78
C SER A 263 -13.50 1.25 0.77
N LEU A 264 -12.98 1.73 -0.35
CA LEU A 264 -12.74 3.16 -0.59
C LEU A 264 -13.96 4.03 -0.21
N VAL A 265 -15.18 3.57 -0.51
CA VAL A 265 -16.42 4.30 -0.24
C VAL A 265 -16.76 4.36 1.25
N ASN A 266 -16.66 3.26 1.99
CA ASN A 266 -17.02 3.30 3.41
C ASN A 266 -15.94 3.99 4.26
N LEU A 267 -14.66 3.83 3.92
CA LEU A 267 -13.54 4.48 4.61
C LEU A 267 -13.50 5.98 4.33
N SER A 268 -13.99 6.44 3.17
CA SER A 268 -14.15 7.89 2.91
C SER A 268 -15.09 8.61 3.89
N LYS A 269 -15.91 7.86 4.65
CA LYS A 269 -16.89 8.41 5.60
C LYS A 269 -16.35 8.59 7.02
N MET A 270 -15.11 8.21 7.30
CA MET A 270 -14.51 8.33 8.64
C MET A 270 -14.31 9.79 9.11
N GLY A 271 -14.52 10.78 8.24
CA GLY A 271 -14.34 12.21 8.58
C GLY A 271 -12.88 12.65 8.61
N VAL A 272 -11.95 11.75 8.30
CA VAL A 272 -10.51 11.99 8.23
C VAL A 272 -9.99 11.62 6.85
N ARG A 273 -8.81 12.15 6.51
CA ARG A 273 -8.14 11.83 5.25
C ARG A 273 -7.33 10.56 5.42
N ALA A 274 -7.37 9.66 4.43
CA ALA A 274 -6.61 8.42 4.46
C ALA A 274 -6.00 8.08 3.09
N VAL A 275 -4.93 7.29 3.10
CA VAL A 275 -4.45 6.53 1.95
C VAL A 275 -4.48 5.04 2.35
N ILE A 276 -5.08 4.20 1.50
CA ILE A 276 -5.28 2.77 1.74
C ILE A 276 -4.84 1.95 0.51
N GLY A 277 -4.68 0.63 0.67
CA GLY A 277 -4.40 -0.33 -0.41
C GLY A 277 -5.55 -1.32 -0.66
N HIS A 278 -5.23 -2.62 -0.61
CA HIS A 278 -6.14 -3.78 -0.60
C HIS A 278 -6.80 -4.20 -1.91
N THR A 279 -7.47 -3.28 -2.62
CA THR A 279 -8.29 -3.69 -3.77
C THR A 279 -7.55 -3.65 -5.10
N HIS A 280 -6.26 -3.29 -5.07
CA HIS A 280 -5.37 -3.18 -6.24
C HIS A 280 -5.85 -2.20 -7.33
N THR A 281 -6.95 -1.48 -7.10
CA THR A 281 -7.60 -0.58 -8.04
C THR A 281 -7.46 0.84 -7.51
N PRO A 282 -6.64 1.70 -8.14
CA PRO A 282 -6.47 3.06 -7.65
C PRO A 282 -7.76 3.87 -7.79
N GLY A 283 -8.02 4.72 -6.79
CA GLY A 283 -9.24 5.52 -6.76
C GLY A 283 -9.21 6.62 -5.72
N ILE A 284 -10.02 7.65 -5.95
CA ILE A 284 -10.20 8.77 -5.04
C ILE A 284 -11.69 8.87 -4.74
N GLU A 285 -12.05 8.68 -3.47
CA GLU A 285 -13.39 8.98 -2.97
C GLU A 285 -13.24 9.99 -1.84
N LYS A 286 -13.64 11.23 -2.10
CA LYS A 286 -13.61 12.32 -1.12
C LYS A 286 -12.22 12.46 -0.48
N GLY A 287 -12.11 12.23 0.83
CA GLY A 287 -10.87 12.33 1.59
C GLY A 287 -10.01 11.07 1.56
N CYS A 288 -10.50 9.95 1.02
CA CYS A 288 -9.82 8.65 1.01
C CYS A 288 -9.24 8.37 -0.38
N TYR A 289 -7.97 8.02 -0.41
CA TYR A 289 -7.23 7.68 -1.62
C TYR A 289 -6.86 6.20 -1.53
N GLN A 290 -6.92 5.49 -2.64
CA GLN A 290 -6.55 4.09 -2.72
C GLN A 290 -5.45 3.91 -3.74
N VAL A 291 -4.37 3.24 -3.35
CA VAL A 291 -3.28 2.86 -4.24
C VAL A 291 -3.67 1.64 -5.09
N GLY A 292 -2.80 1.31 -6.04
CA GLY A 292 -2.94 0.12 -6.89
C GLY A 292 -2.17 -1.08 -6.34
N VAL A 293 -1.53 -1.80 -7.25
CA VAL A 293 -0.66 -2.98 -6.98
C VAL A 293 0.70 -2.79 -7.64
N LEU A 294 1.77 -3.40 -7.15
CA LEU A 294 3.10 -3.36 -7.79
C LEU A 294 3.53 -4.70 -8.40
N THR A 295 2.56 -5.51 -8.80
CA THR A 295 2.75 -6.79 -9.48
C THR A 295 2.11 -6.82 -10.86
N GLY A 296 2.43 -7.89 -11.62
CA GLY A 296 1.60 -8.34 -12.73
C GLY A 296 0.26 -8.92 -12.25
N THR A 297 -0.52 -9.48 -13.17
CA THR A 297 -1.80 -10.13 -12.84
C THR A 297 -1.60 -11.40 -12.02
N LEU A 298 -2.06 -11.37 -10.76
CA LEU A 298 -2.03 -12.49 -9.84
C LEU A 298 -3.04 -13.58 -10.22
N SER A 299 -2.81 -14.81 -9.74
CA SER A 299 -3.57 -15.99 -10.15
C SER A 299 -5.08 -15.85 -9.94
N TYR A 300 -5.50 -15.23 -8.84
CA TYR A 300 -6.91 -15.04 -8.48
C TYR A 300 -7.63 -13.95 -9.28
N ALA A 301 -6.89 -13.11 -10.01
CA ALA A 301 -7.48 -12.12 -10.93
C ALA A 301 -7.65 -12.66 -12.36
N ARG A 302 -7.11 -13.86 -12.66
CA ARG A 302 -7.18 -14.44 -14.01
C ARG A 302 -8.61 -14.84 -14.36
N GLY A 303 -8.97 -14.63 -15.63
CA GLY A 303 -10.27 -15.01 -16.17
C GLY A 303 -11.42 -14.06 -15.84
N SER A 304 -11.15 -12.90 -15.24
CA SER A 304 -12.16 -11.87 -14.92
C SER A 304 -11.76 -10.50 -15.47
N PRO A 305 -12.72 -9.63 -15.82
CA PRO A 305 -12.44 -8.21 -16.06
C PRO A 305 -11.75 -7.60 -14.84
N SER A 306 -10.67 -6.86 -15.06
CA SER A 306 -9.89 -6.26 -13.97
C SER A 306 -9.76 -4.75 -14.15
N SER A 307 -9.92 -4.03 -13.04
CA SER A 307 -9.62 -2.61 -12.89
C SER A 307 -8.25 -2.36 -12.25
N TRP A 308 -7.47 -3.41 -12.02
CA TRP A 308 -6.18 -3.28 -11.37
C TRP A 308 -5.24 -2.46 -12.23
N LEU A 309 -4.50 -1.58 -11.56
CA LEU A 309 -3.57 -0.69 -12.24
C LEU A 309 -2.41 -0.41 -11.30
N PRO A 310 -1.16 -0.58 -11.74
CA PRO A 310 -0.03 -0.17 -10.94
C PRO A 310 -0.05 1.30 -10.63
N CYS A 311 -0.07 1.64 -9.34
CA CYS A 311 -0.24 3.01 -8.91
C CYS A 311 0.24 3.20 -7.47
N ASN A 312 1.11 4.19 -7.29
CA ASN A 312 1.56 4.65 -5.97
C ASN A 312 0.87 5.97 -5.63
N CYS A 313 0.94 6.37 -4.35
CA CYS A 313 0.48 7.68 -3.90
C CYS A 313 1.64 8.48 -3.32
N ILE A 314 1.86 9.69 -3.85
CA ILE A 314 2.81 10.65 -3.26
C ILE A 314 2.05 11.52 -2.26
N LEU A 315 2.60 11.63 -1.04
CA LEU A 315 2.22 12.69 -0.13
C LEU A 315 3.14 13.90 -0.36
N GLN A 316 2.57 14.97 -0.87
CA GLN A 316 3.28 16.19 -1.28
C GLN A 316 3.56 17.11 -0.07
N PRO A 317 4.63 17.93 -0.10
CA PRO A 317 4.99 18.82 1.01
C PRO A 317 3.94 19.89 1.38
N ASN A 318 2.96 20.15 0.52
CA ASN A 318 1.82 21.02 0.81
C ASN A 318 0.63 20.28 1.47
N GLY A 319 0.82 19.02 1.88
CA GLY A 319 -0.19 18.19 2.54
C GLY A 319 -1.25 17.63 1.58
N LYS A 320 -0.99 17.66 0.27
CA LYS A 320 -1.86 17.07 -0.77
C LYS A 320 -1.35 15.70 -1.18
N ARG A 321 -2.23 14.91 -1.78
CA ARG A 321 -1.93 13.56 -2.24
C ARG A 321 -2.09 13.49 -3.73
N GLN A 322 -1.27 12.67 -4.36
CA GLN A 322 -1.27 12.47 -5.79
C GLN A 322 -1.15 10.98 -6.08
N LEU A 323 -2.19 10.39 -6.67
CA LEU A 323 -2.08 9.05 -7.25
C LEU A 323 -1.28 9.15 -8.55
N VAL A 324 -0.30 8.26 -8.67
CA VAL A 324 0.66 8.22 -9.78
C VAL A 324 0.64 6.82 -10.37
N PRO A 325 -0.11 6.60 -11.47
CA PRO A 325 -0.10 5.34 -12.19
C PRO A 325 1.28 5.07 -12.81
N ILE A 326 1.67 3.79 -12.87
CA ILE A 326 2.87 3.32 -13.56
C ILE A 326 2.42 2.48 -14.76
N ILE A 327 2.66 2.99 -15.96
CA ILE A 327 2.28 2.38 -17.22
C ILE A 327 3.55 1.89 -17.93
N ASN A 328 3.63 0.59 -18.19
CA ASN A 328 4.78 -0.03 -18.87
C ASN A 328 6.14 0.34 -18.24
N GLY A 329 6.21 0.38 -16.90
CA GLY A 329 7.44 0.72 -16.17
C GLY A 329 7.79 2.21 -16.15
N ARG A 330 6.86 3.11 -16.49
CA ARG A 330 7.05 4.57 -16.42
C ARG A 330 5.88 5.23 -15.70
N PHE A 331 6.12 6.33 -15.00
CA PHE A 331 5.08 7.09 -14.28
C PHE A 331 4.87 8.52 -14.80
N ASN A 332 5.66 8.89 -15.80
CA ASN A 332 5.64 10.13 -16.56
C ASN A 332 6.14 9.85 -17.99
N ALA A 333 5.93 10.81 -18.89
CA ALA A 333 6.35 10.69 -20.29
C ALA A 333 7.87 10.74 -20.47
#